data_AF-A0A8T7EZ11-F1
#
_entry.id   AF-A0A8T7EZ11-F1
#
_cell.length_a   1.000
_cell.length_b   1.000
_cell.length_c   1.000
_cell.angle_alpha   90.00
_cell.angle_beta   90.00
_cell.angle_gamma   90.00
#
_symmetry.space_group_name_H-M   'P 1'
#
loop_
_entity.id
_entity.type
_entity.pdbx_description
1 polymer ?
#
loop_
_entity_poly.entity_id
_entity_poly.type
_entity_poly.pdbx_seq_one_letter_code
_entity_poly.pdbx_strand_id
1 'polypeptide(L)'
;MGIQLDWQIESERAKQRATEDPNAKRYRRRQRRNLLLGMAVLACLLGGILGGIIWRLRAVDNQVRQNLLDTVDVEITAIKVGNLSNYMQVKRSASEDWLQNQRDLFNEYQELKQAGLLELTGKVVSITIDEPRGRVVLEEKIAGVPYRVVWFYWLYEDNVNGQAGWRRVPPDVEFWGDEKTIDKGSLKVTYHELDRRMAEALANQVDGWWDEACTLLICSAGQVQLTIEITPETLPGPEWDLYEEWKVRLPSPLLVGRARNDVPFTPETEAMLAQLLAEKLVTYSRGLNFQPNPYSDAAWLQREVAAWLAGEFTSNPADGSRFFTTFTAAFGASAPGQILNTLRPDSTFSDLQAVTGSVALQDLGLERLNGFYWNDFFQWRLEIEKTLSEQNQPACYQLYDETPNATAAANIRCVSYDPNQITPEVNGTVITSDPDGNLFAYVDALSNPNDTSQREQIIFRWVGSTWKRMN
;
A
#
# COMPACT_ATOMS: atom_id res chain seq x y z
N MET A 1 -32.18 86.88 -69.83
CA MET A 1 -33.03 87.16 -68.65
C MET A 1 -32.43 86.37 -67.49
N GLY A 2 -31.66 86.90 -66.54
CA GLY A 2 -31.62 88.26 -66.04
C GLY A 2 -32.36 88.35 -64.69
N ILE A 3 -31.89 87.61 -63.68
CA ILE A 3 -32.17 87.89 -62.27
C ILE A 3 -30.84 87.78 -61.53
N GLN A 4 -30.20 88.94 -61.35
CA GLN A 4 -29.17 89.15 -60.35
C GLN A 4 -29.88 89.40 -59.02
N LEU A 5 -29.49 88.68 -57.98
CA LEU A 5 -29.75 89.08 -56.61
C LEU A 5 -28.40 89.23 -55.91
N ASP A 6 -28.01 90.48 -55.77
CA ASP A 6 -26.96 90.95 -54.88
C ASP A 6 -27.26 90.54 -53.44
N TRP A 7 -26.29 89.89 -52.81
CA TRP A 7 -26.09 89.97 -51.37
C TRP A 7 -24.59 90.18 -51.12
N GLN A 8 -24.16 91.43 -51.32
CA GLN A 8 -23.03 91.99 -50.60
C GLN A 8 -23.58 92.82 -49.44
N ILE A 9 -23.52 92.28 -48.22
CA ILE A 9 -23.27 93.11 -47.04
C ILE A 9 -22.27 92.38 -46.14
N GLU A 10 -21.06 92.94 -46.18
CA GLU A 10 -20.03 92.99 -45.16
C GLU A 10 -20.55 92.80 -43.73
N SER A 11 -19.89 91.96 -42.95
CA SER A 11 -19.15 92.48 -41.80
C SER A 11 -18.36 91.38 -41.12
N GLU A 12 -17.05 91.52 -41.22
CA GLU A 12 -16.14 91.18 -40.15
C GLU A 12 -16.77 91.51 -38.79
N ARG A 13 -17.15 90.49 -38.04
CA ARG A 13 -17.21 90.59 -36.58
C ARG A 13 -16.56 89.35 -36.00
N ALA A 14 -15.29 89.56 -35.67
CA ALA A 14 -14.61 89.05 -34.50
C ALA A 14 -14.97 87.61 -34.11
N LYS A 15 -13.97 86.73 -34.26
CA LYS A 15 -13.75 85.66 -33.29
C LYS A 15 -13.62 86.30 -31.90
N GLN A 16 -14.74 86.66 -31.28
CA GLN A 16 -14.83 86.79 -29.85
C GLN A 16 -14.51 85.39 -29.35
N ARG A 17 -13.24 85.18 -28.97
CA ARG A 17 -12.93 84.23 -27.90
C ARG A 17 -13.84 84.68 -26.77
N ALA A 18 -15.01 84.05 -26.67
CA ALA A 18 -15.85 84.12 -25.50
C ALA A 18 -14.97 83.58 -24.40
N THR A 19 -14.26 84.49 -23.74
CA THR A 19 -13.49 84.21 -22.54
C THR A 19 -14.55 83.71 -21.57
N GLU A 20 -14.69 82.39 -21.50
CA GLU A 20 -15.66 81.71 -20.67
C GLU A 20 -15.64 82.42 -19.32
N ASP A 21 -16.80 82.96 -18.94
CA ASP A 21 -16.96 83.77 -17.74
C ASP A 21 -16.15 83.13 -16.60
N PRO A 22 -15.18 83.84 -15.99
CA PRO A 22 -14.34 83.27 -14.94
C PRO A 22 -15.18 82.67 -13.80
N ASN A 23 -16.42 83.16 -13.61
CA ASN A 23 -17.37 82.58 -12.67
C ASN A 23 -17.98 81.26 -13.17
N ALA A 24 -18.28 81.11 -14.46
CA ALA A 24 -18.75 79.86 -15.07
C ALA A 24 -17.67 78.76 -15.06
N LYS A 25 -16.39 79.11 -15.32
CA LYS A 25 -15.25 78.17 -15.18
C LYS A 25 -15.09 77.69 -13.74
N ARG A 26 -15.19 78.60 -12.76
CA ARG A 26 -15.12 78.28 -11.32
C ARG A 26 -16.30 77.39 -10.90
N TYR A 27 -17.49 77.65 -11.42
CA TYR A 27 -18.69 76.86 -11.12
C TYR A 27 -18.59 75.43 -11.65
N ARG A 28 -18.17 75.21 -12.91
CA ARG A 28 -17.94 73.86 -13.47
C ARG A 28 -16.84 73.11 -12.73
N ARG A 29 -15.75 73.78 -12.35
CA ARG A 29 -14.69 73.17 -11.53
C ARG A 29 -15.20 72.76 -10.15
N ARG A 30 -16.04 73.59 -9.51
CA ARG A 30 -16.67 73.27 -8.22
C ARG A 30 -17.65 72.11 -8.33
N GLN A 31 -18.49 72.06 -9.36
CA GLN A 31 -19.39 70.94 -9.60
C GLN A 31 -18.65 69.64 -9.91
N ARG A 32 -17.63 69.66 -10.79
CA ARG A 32 -16.77 68.49 -11.04
C ARG A 32 -16.07 68.01 -9.78
N ARG A 33 -15.54 68.93 -8.96
CA ARG A 33 -14.92 68.58 -7.68
C ARG A 33 -15.93 67.97 -6.71
N ASN A 34 -17.14 68.52 -6.62
CA ASN A 34 -18.19 67.98 -5.75
C ASN A 34 -18.68 66.60 -6.23
N LEU A 35 -18.77 66.37 -7.54
CA LEU A 35 -19.13 65.07 -8.12
C LEU A 35 -18.02 64.04 -7.88
N LEU A 36 -16.75 64.41 -8.11
CA LEU A 36 -15.60 63.56 -7.78
C LEU A 36 -15.52 63.24 -6.28
N LEU A 37 -15.76 64.22 -5.41
CA LEU A 37 -15.84 64.01 -3.96
C LEU A 37 -17.01 63.10 -3.59
N GLY A 38 -18.19 63.29 -4.21
CA GLY A 38 -19.34 62.42 -4.01
C GLY A 38 -19.07 60.97 -4.44
N MET A 39 -18.44 60.76 -5.60
CA MET A 39 -18.01 59.43 -6.05
C MET A 39 -16.94 58.83 -5.15
N ALA A 40 -15.98 59.64 -4.67
CA ALA A 40 -14.96 59.18 -3.73
C ALA A 40 -15.58 58.76 -2.40
N VAL A 41 -16.52 59.53 -1.85
CA VAL A 41 -17.26 59.17 -0.64
C VAL A 41 -18.06 57.89 -0.84
N LEU A 42 -18.77 57.74 -1.97
CA LEU A 42 -19.50 56.52 -2.29
C LEU A 42 -18.57 55.30 -2.42
N ALA A 43 -17.43 55.46 -3.10
CA ALA A 43 -16.42 54.41 -3.24
C ALA A 43 -15.81 54.03 -1.88
N CYS A 44 -15.55 55.00 -0.99
CA CYS A 44 -15.09 54.74 0.37
C CYS A 44 -16.15 54.00 1.20
N LEU A 45 -17.43 54.36 1.06
CA LEU A 45 -18.52 53.65 1.75
C LEU A 45 -18.66 52.21 1.26
N LEU A 46 -18.68 51.98 -0.05
CA LEU A 46 -18.73 50.63 -0.63
C LEU A 46 -17.49 49.81 -0.27
N GLY A 47 -16.30 50.42 -0.32
CA GLY A 47 -15.05 49.79 0.10
C GLY A 47 -15.05 49.44 1.59
N GLY A 48 -15.61 50.29 2.45
CA GLY A 48 -15.77 50.03 3.88
C GLY A 48 -16.73 48.88 4.16
N ILE A 49 -17.85 48.79 3.43
CA ILE A 49 -18.81 47.68 3.55
C ILE A 49 -18.16 46.37 3.12
N LEU A 50 -17.52 46.33 1.94
CA LEU A 50 -16.81 45.15 1.45
C LEU A 50 -15.69 44.71 2.40
N GLY A 51 -14.91 45.67 2.91
CA GLY A 51 -13.88 45.41 3.91
C GLY A 51 -14.44 44.84 5.21
N GLY A 52 -15.57 45.37 5.68
CA GLY A 52 -16.28 44.86 6.86
C GLY A 52 -16.80 43.43 6.68
N ILE A 53 -17.35 43.11 5.51
CA ILE A 53 -17.81 41.75 5.18
C ILE A 53 -16.62 40.78 5.18
N ILE A 54 -15.52 41.11 4.50
CA ILE A 54 -14.31 40.25 4.47
C ILE A 54 -13.74 40.06 5.87
N TRP A 55 -13.68 41.12 6.69
CA TRP A 55 -13.23 41.03 8.07
C TRP A 55 -14.13 40.13 8.91
N ARG A 56 -15.45 40.25 8.76
CA ARG A 56 -16.42 39.43 9.48
C ARG A 56 -16.33 37.96 9.08
N LEU A 57 -16.21 37.65 7.79
CA LEU A 57 -16.04 36.27 7.30
C LEU A 57 -14.78 35.64 7.90
N ARG A 58 -13.63 36.34 7.84
CA ARG A 58 -12.38 35.86 8.48
C ARG A 58 -12.50 35.67 9.99
N ALA A 59 -13.26 36.54 10.66
CA ALA A 59 -13.48 36.42 12.09
C ALA A 59 -14.31 35.18 12.44
N VAL A 60 -15.34 34.87 11.63
CA VAL A 60 -16.15 33.65 11.78
C VAL A 60 -15.30 32.41 11.48
N ASP A 61 -14.56 32.38 10.37
CA ASP A 61 -13.68 31.25 10.03
C ASP A 61 -12.66 30.95 11.13
N ASN A 62 -12.04 32.01 11.69
CA ASN A 62 -11.10 31.87 12.80
C ASN A 62 -11.78 31.36 14.08
N GLN A 63 -13.00 31.83 14.38
CA GLN A 63 -13.76 31.37 15.53
C GLN A 63 -14.15 29.89 15.38
N VAL A 64 -14.63 29.48 14.20
CA VAL A 64 -14.99 28.10 13.90
C VAL A 64 -13.78 27.17 14.02
N ARG A 65 -12.62 27.61 13.49
CA ARG A 65 -11.35 26.89 13.64
C ARG A 65 -10.90 26.80 15.10
N GLN A 66 -10.98 27.88 15.86
CA GLN A 66 -10.60 27.87 17.28
C GLN A 66 -11.49 26.93 18.09
N ASN A 67 -12.81 26.94 17.85
CA ASN A 67 -13.73 26.03 18.51
C ASN A 67 -13.41 24.56 18.21
N LEU A 68 -12.95 24.24 16.99
CA LEU A 68 -12.50 22.88 16.63
C LEU A 68 -11.24 22.50 17.43
N LEU A 69 -10.26 23.40 17.49
CA LEU A 69 -9.04 23.22 18.27
C LEU A 69 -9.33 23.01 19.76
N ASP A 70 -10.23 23.80 20.34
CA ASP A 70 -10.62 23.67 21.74
C ASP A 70 -11.31 22.32 21.99
N THR A 71 -12.11 21.84 21.04
CA THR A 71 -12.76 20.51 21.11
C THR A 71 -11.72 19.39 21.09
N VAL A 72 -10.71 19.51 20.22
CA VAL A 72 -9.59 18.56 20.16
C VAL A 72 -8.79 18.57 21.47
N ASP A 73 -8.53 19.75 22.05
CA ASP A 73 -7.82 19.86 23.32
C ASP A 73 -8.59 19.26 24.49
N VAL A 74 -9.92 19.46 24.54
CA VAL A 74 -10.81 18.79 25.51
C VAL A 74 -10.72 17.28 25.38
N GLU A 75 -10.72 16.76 24.15
CA GLU A 75 -10.62 15.32 23.89
C GLU A 75 -9.27 14.75 24.36
N ILE A 76 -8.16 15.40 24.00
CA ILE A 76 -6.81 15.00 24.41
C ILE A 76 -6.67 15.08 25.94
N THR A 77 -7.21 16.13 26.56
CA THR A 77 -7.22 16.30 28.02
C THR A 77 -8.02 15.20 28.71
N ALA A 78 -9.17 14.80 28.14
CA ALA A 78 -9.96 13.70 28.67
C ALA A 78 -9.17 12.38 28.67
N ILE A 79 -8.40 12.10 27.60
CA ILE A 79 -7.50 10.93 27.55
C ILE A 79 -6.38 11.07 28.57
N LYS A 80 -5.74 12.25 28.68
CA LYS A 80 -4.66 12.52 29.66
C LYS A 80 -5.11 12.37 31.10
N VAL A 81 -6.34 12.73 31.44
CA VAL A 81 -6.90 12.63 32.80
C VAL A 81 -7.51 11.24 33.06
N GLY A 82 -7.88 10.49 32.02
CA GLY A 82 -8.57 9.22 32.17
C GLY A 82 -10.08 9.38 32.44
N ASN A 83 -10.70 10.44 31.91
CA ASN A 83 -12.14 10.68 32.04
C ASN A 83 -12.92 10.19 30.79
N LEU A 84 -13.42 8.96 30.86
CA LEU A 84 -14.22 8.36 29.78
C LEU A 84 -15.49 9.14 29.47
N SER A 85 -16.18 9.68 30.48
CA SER A 85 -17.43 10.43 30.28
C SER A 85 -17.20 11.66 29.41
N ASN A 86 -16.18 12.46 29.71
CA ASN A 86 -15.84 13.63 28.90
C ASN A 86 -15.34 13.24 27.51
N TYR A 87 -14.57 12.15 27.40
CA TYR A 87 -14.09 11.65 26.11
C TYR A 87 -15.24 11.22 25.18
N MET A 88 -16.29 10.60 25.75
CA MET A 88 -17.46 10.14 25.01
C MET A 88 -18.45 11.28 24.71
N GLN A 89 -18.51 12.33 25.53
CA GLN A 89 -19.40 13.48 25.28
C GLN A 89 -19.11 14.18 23.96
N VAL A 90 -17.85 14.24 23.52
CA VAL A 90 -17.46 14.85 22.24
C VAL A 90 -17.69 13.94 21.03
N LYS A 91 -18.14 12.69 21.23
CA LYS A 91 -18.40 11.71 20.15
C LYS A 91 -19.85 11.76 19.69
N ARG A 92 -20.08 11.62 18.39
CA ARG A 92 -21.42 11.44 17.83
C ARG A 92 -21.37 10.51 16.62
N SER A 93 -22.22 9.48 16.62
CA SER A 93 -22.42 8.58 15.48
C SER A 93 -23.78 7.91 15.61
N ALA A 94 -24.36 7.50 14.48
CA ALA A 94 -25.53 6.63 14.45
C ALA A 94 -25.16 5.15 14.65
N SER A 95 -23.90 4.78 14.44
CA SER A 95 -23.38 3.43 14.63
C SER A 95 -22.99 3.20 16.09
N GLU A 96 -23.64 2.24 16.74
CA GLU A 96 -23.29 1.80 18.10
C GLU A 96 -21.92 1.12 18.14
N ASP A 97 -21.58 0.32 17.11
CA ASP A 97 -20.27 -0.33 16.97
C ASP A 97 -19.14 0.70 16.97
N TRP A 98 -19.31 1.82 16.27
CA TRP A 98 -18.31 2.88 16.29
C TRP A 98 -18.15 3.50 17.68
N LEU A 99 -19.25 3.74 18.40
CA LEU A 99 -19.19 4.27 19.77
C LEU A 99 -18.53 3.27 20.73
N GLN A 100 -18.74 1.97 20.54
CA GLN A 100 -18.07 0.93 21.30
C GLN A 100 -16.56 0.90 20.98
N ASN A 101 -16.18 0.94 19.70
CA ASN A 101 -14.79 1.04 19.27
C ASN A 101 -14.09 2.28 19.88
N GLN A 102 -14.80 3.41 20.04
CA GLN A 102 -14.24 4.58 20.72
C GLN A 102 -13.95 4.32 22.20
N ARG A 103 -14.78 3.53 22.91
CA ARG A 103 -14.51 3.15 24.31
C ARG A 103 -13.30 2.21 24.40
N ASP A 104 -13.19 1.28 23.46
CA ASP A 104 -12.07 0.33 23.42
C ASP A 104 -10.75 1.06 23.12
N LEU A 105 -10.76 2.00 22.15
CA LEU A 105 -9.63 2.91 21.90
C LEU A 105 -9.26 3.75 23.13
N PHE A 106 -10.25 4.20 23.92
CA PHE A 106 -9.96 4.93 25.15
C PHE A 106 -9.24 4.05 26.17
N ASN A 107 -9.68 2.80 26.34
CA ASN A 107 -9.04 1.84 27.24
C ASN A 107 -7.61 1.54 26.79
N GLU A 108 -7.39 1.33 25.49
CA GLU A 108 -6.06 1.14 24.91
C GLU A 108 -5.13 2.33 25.24
N TYR A 109 -5.61 3.58 25.12
CA TYR A 109 -4.83 4.74 25.55
C TYR A 109 -4.49 4.72 27.04
N GLN A 110 -5.42 4.27 27.91
CA GLN A 110 -5.13 4.15 29.34
C GLN A 110 -4.10 3.06 29.63
N GLU A 111 -4.15 1.94 28.92
CA GLU A 111 -3.17 0.86 29.04
C GLU A 111 -1.77 1.32 28.61
N LEU A 112 -1.65 1.96 27.44
CA LEU A 112 -0.38 2.53 26.96
C LEU A 112 0.18 3.60 27.91
N LYS A 113 -0.69 4.38 28.53
CA LYS A 113 -0.31 5.38 29.55
C LYS A 113 0.18 4.71 30.84
N GLN A 114 -0.50 3.66 31.32
CA GLN A 114 -0.07 2.91 32.51
C GLN A 114 1.28 2.22 32.28
N ALA A 115 1.53 1.74 31.07
CA ALA A 115 2.82 1.19 30.65
C ALA A 115 3.93 2.25 30.49
N GLY A 116 3.62 3.55 30.57
CA GLY A 116 4.57 4.63 30.38
C GLY A 116 5.04 4.79 28.92
N LEU A 117 4.31 4.23 27.96
CA LEU A 117 4.68 4.24 26.54
C LEU A 117 4.07 5.42 25.78
N LEU A 118 2.98 6.01 26.28
CA LEU A 118 2.23 7.05 25.57
C LEU A 118 2.66 8.48 25.94
N GLU A 119 3.02 9.28 24.95
CA GLU A 119 3.17 10.74 25.04
C GLU A 119 2.20 11.42 24.06
N LEU A 120 1.07 11.91 24.60
CA LEU A 120 0.10 12.71 23.85
C LEU A 120 0.62 14.15 23.71
N THR A 121 1.31 14.41 22.60
CA THR A 121 1.96 15.71 22.36
C THR A 121 0.97 16.87 22.27
N GLY A 122 -0.27 16.61 21.83
CA GLY A 122 -1.26 17.67 21.55
C GLY A 122 -0.94 18.50 20.30
N LYS A 123 0.11 18.12 19.56
CA LYS A 123 0.54 18.84 18.39
C LYS A 123 -0.37 18.52 17.21
N VAL A 124 -1.11 19.54 16.78
CA VAL A 124 -1.90 19.48 15.56
C VAL A 124 -1.00 19.73 14.36
N VAL A 125 -0.87 18.72 13.49
CA VAL A 125 -0.05 18.77 12.27
C VAL A 125 -0.76 19.55 11.17
N SER A 126 -2.06 19.30 10.99
CA SER A 126 -2.86 19.99 9.99
C SER A 126 -4.34 20.00 10.37
N ILE A 127 -5.04 21.05 9.95
CA ILE A 127 -6.49 21.21 10.09
C ILE A 127 -7.06 21.58 8.72
N THR A 128 -8.10 20.86 8.30
CA THR A 128 -8.87 21.17 7.10
C THR A 128 -10.32 21.33 7.52
N ILE A 129 -10.96 22.43 7.11
CA ILE A 129 -12.36 22.72 7.41
C ILE A 129 -13.05 23.04 6.09
N ASP A 130 -14.15 22.34 5.84
CA ASP A 130 -15.10 22.56 4.75
C ASP A 130 -16.49 22.42 5.35
N GLU A 131 -17.03 23.51 5.89
CA GLU A 131 -18.21 23.51 6.74
C GLU A 131 -19.38 22.72 6.11
N PRO A 132 -19.99 21.78 6.85
CA PRO A 132 -19.89 21.55 8.30
C PRO A 132 -18.80 20.55 8.73
N ARG A 133 -17.87 20.17 7.84
CA ARG A 133 -16.86 19.13 8.08
C ARG A 133 -15.53 19.72 8.54
N GLY A 134 -14.87 19.02 9.44
CA GLY A 134 -13.56 19.34 9.98
C GLY A 134 -12.72 18.07 10.06
N ARG A 135 -11.43 18.20 9.74
CA ARG A 135 -10.46 17.12 9.81
C ARG A 135 -9.21 17.63 10.49
N VAL A 136 -8.72 16.86 11.44
CA VAL A 136 -7.55 17.20 12.25
C VAL A 136 -6.59 16.04 12.20
N VAL A 137 -5.33 16.32 11.84
CA VAL A 137 -4.23 15.35 11.92
C VAL A 137 -3.40 15.67 13.14
N LEU A 138 -3.26 14.71 14.03
CA LEU A 138 -2.55 14.85 15.30
C LEU A 138 -1.27 14.03 15.29
N GLU A 139 -0.27 14.51 16.02
CA GLU A 139 0.94 13.76 16.34
C GLU A 139 0.86 13.20 17.76
N GLU A 140 1.16 11.92 17.91
CA GLU A 140 1.35 11.27 19.20
C GLU A 140 2.62 10.45 19.18
N LYS A 141 3.17 10.12 20.34
CA LYS A 141 4.33 9.22 20.42
C LYS A 141 3.99 8.02 21.27
N ILE A 142 4.36 6.84 20.78
CA ILE A 142 4.19 5.56 21.47
C ILE A 142 5.57 4.90 21.53
N ALA A 143 6.05 4.60 22.73
CA ALA A 143 7.40 4.11 22.99
C ALA A 143 8.51 4.98 22.34
N GLY A 144 8.29 6.30 22.31
CA GLY A 144 9.21 7.27 21.68
C GLY A 144 9.12 7.37 20.15
N VAL A 145 8.35 6.50 19.48
CA VAL A 145 8.12 6.51 18.04
C VAL A 145 6.97 7.46 17.71
N PRO A 146 7.11 8.40 16.77
CA PRO A 146 6.04 9.32 16.40
C PRO A 146 5.00 8.64 15.49
N TYR A 147 3.73 8.89 15.76
CA TYR A 147 2.56 8.43 15.00
C TYR A 147 1.70 9.63 14.58
N ARG A 148 0.94 9.45 13.51
CA ARG A 148 -0.13 10.33 13.07
C ARG A 148 -1.46 9.62 13.18
N VAL A 149 -2.46 10.35 13.68
CA VAL A 149 -3.85 9.90 13.70
C VAL A 149 -4.73 10.98 13.07
N VAL A 150 -5.74 10.56 12.32
CA VAL A 150 -6.69 11.47 11.67
C VAL A 150 -8.02 11.40 12.39
N TRP A 151 -8.50 12.55 12.85
CA TRP A 151 -9.80 12.69 13.49
C TRP A 151 -10.72 13.54 12.62
N PHE A 152 -11.94 13.04 12.41
CA PHE A 152 -13.00 13.70 11.65
C PHE A 152 -14.02 14.28 12.61
N TYR A 153 -14.50 15.48 12.28
CA TYR A 153 -15.44 16.24 13.08
C TYR A 153 -16.53 16.82 12.21
N TRP A 154 -17.77 16.81 12.70
CA TRP A 154 -18.87 17.55 12.11
C TRP A 154 -19.34 18.64 13.07
N LEU A 155 -19.62 19.82 12.54
CA LEU A 155 -20.20 20.95 13.27
C LEU A 155 -21.71 20.78 13.31
N TYR A 156 -22.27 20.61 14.51
CA TYR A 156 -23.71 20.51 14.70
C TYR A 156 -24.28 21.83 15.23
N GLU A 157 -25.27 22.35 14.52
CA GLU A 157 -26.03 23.55 14.93
C GLU A 157 -27.17 23.22 15.91
N ASP A 158 -27.55 21.95 16.00
CA ASP A 158 -28.75 21.51 16.71
C ASP A 158 -28.65 21.57 18.24
N ASN A 159 -29.64 22.25 18.84
CA ASN A 159 -29.91 22.31 20.28
C ASN A 159 -30.85 21.20 20.78
N VAL A 160 -31.14 20.17 19.98
CA VAL A 160 -32.14 19.13 20.34
C VAL A 160 -31.80 18.46 21.69
N ASN A 161 -30.52 18.41 22.07
CA ASN A 161 -30.03 18.02 23.40
C ASN A 161 -29.12 19.08 24.08
N GLY A 162 -29.23 20.35 23.69
CA GLY A 162 -28.46 21.47 24.27
C GLY A 162 -26.95 21.46 23.98
N GLN A 163 -26.53 20.87 22.87
CA GLN A 163 -25.13 20.51 22.63
C GLN A 163 -24.65 20.86 21.21
N ALA A 164 -24.78 22.13 20.83
CA ALA A 164 -24.14 22.68 19.62
C ALA A 164 -22.61 22.57 19.70
N GLY A 165 -21.95 22.52 18.53
CA GLY A 165 -20.49 22.51 18.41
C GLY A 165 -19.93 21.31 17.64
N TRP A 166 -18.60 21.24 17.59
CA TRP A 166 -17.88 20.18 16.91
C TRP A 166 -18.03 18.85 17.66
N ARG A 167 -18.31 17.77 16.92
CA ARG A 167 -18.33 16.41 17.45
C ARG A 167 -17.45 15.53 16.60
N ARG A 168 -16.65 14.68 17.23
CA ARG A 168 -15.88 13.66 16.53
C ARG A 168 -16.84 12.61 15.98
N VAL A 169 -16.67 12.26 14.71
CA VAL A 169 -17.51 11.34 13.94
C VAL A 169 -16.64 10.21 13.34
N PRO A 170 -17.25 9.16 12.75
CA PRO A 170 -16.50 8.16 12.00
C PRO A 170 -15.68 8.77 10.85
N PRO A 171 -14.65 8.06 10.33
CA PRO A 171 -13.89 8.51 9.17
C PRO A 171 -14.80 8.89 8.00
N ASP A 172 -14.61 10.09 7.46
CA ASP A 172 -15.32 10.60 6.29
C ASP A 172 -14.40 10.48 5.07
N VAL A 173 -14.56 9.39 4.33
CA VAL A 173 -13.72 9.05 3.17
C VAL A 173 -13.85 10.05 2.03
N GLU A 174 -15.00 10.74 1.92
CA GLU A 174 -15.19 11.82 0.94
C GLU A 174 -14.41 13.09 1.33
N PHE A 175 -13.96 13.18 2.59
CA PHE A 175 -13.15 14.27 3.12
C PHE A 175 -11.69 13.87 3.36
N TRP A 176 -11.20 12.89 2.60
CA TRP A 176 -9.78 12.50 2.58
C TRP A 176 -8.89 13.48 1.80
N GLY A 177 -9.50 14.33 0.98
CA GLY A 177 -8.87 15.37 0.19
C GLY A 177 -8.75 15.00 -1.28
N ASP A 178 -8.26 15.94 -2.09
CA ASP A 178 -8.23 15.79 -3.54
C ASP A 178 -7.39 14.58 -3.97
N GLU A 179 -7.90 13.83 -4.94
CA GLU A 179 -7.18 12.76 -5.60
C GLU A 179 -6.03 13.34 -6.44
N LYS A 180 -4.87 12.69 -6.36
CA LYS A 180 -3.65 13.05 -7.08
C LYS A 180 -2.97 11.80 -7.60
N THR A 181 -2.06 12.02 -8.53
CA THR A 181 -1.30 10.95 -9.18
C THR A 181 0.18 11.31 -9.22
N ILE A 182 1.03 10.34 -8.87
CA ILE A 182 2.46 10.33 -9.18
C ILE A 182 2.65 9.41 -10.39
N ASP A 183 3.31 9.89 -11.43
CA ASP A 183 3.64 9.11 -12.63
C ASP A 183 5.17 8.98 -12.76
N LYS A 184 5.63 7.74 -12.86
CA LYS A 184 7.03 7.33 -13.02
C LYS A 184 7.17 6.29 -14.14
N GLY A 185 6.67 6.61 -15.33
CA GLY A 185 6.87 5.75 -16.51
C GLY A 185 6.05 4.47 -16.41
N SER A 186 6.65 3.38 -15.93
CA SER A 186 5.98 2.08 -15.76
C SER A 186 5.12 2.01 -14.49
N LEU A 187 5.24 2.99 -13.58
CA LEU A 187 4.48 3.05 -12.32
C LEU A 187 3.61 4.31 -12.26
N LYS A 188 2.35 4.12 -11.90
CA LYS A 188 1.39 5.17 -11.55
C LYS A 188 0.91 4.95 -10.13
N VAL A 189 1.01 5.96 -9.25
CA VAL A 189 0.45 5.89 -7.90
C VAL A 189 -0.67 6.92 -7.76
N THR A 190 -1.90 6.44 -7.59
CA THR A 190 -3.07 7.27 -7.30
C THR A 190 -3.29 7.30 -5.79
N TYR A 191 -3.52 8.48 -5.24
CA TYR A 191 -3.65 8.67 -3.80
C TYR A 191 -4.46 9.92 -3.49
N HIS A 192 -5.00 10.01 -2.28
CA HIS A 192 -5.63 11.22 -1.76
C HIS A 192 -4.63 12.07 -0.96
N GLU A 193 -4.87 13.37 -0.89
CA GLU A 193 -3.99 14.35 -0.27
C GLU A 193 -3.40 13.97 1.11
N LEU A 194 -4.16 13.30 1.99
CA LEU A 194 -3.66 12.82 3.29
C LEU A 194 -2.55 11.76 3.17
N ASP A 195 -2.61 10.93 2.14
CA ASP A 195 -1.70 9.82 1.92
C ASP A 195 -0.46 10.21 1.12
N ARG A 196 -0.31 11.51 0.78
CA ARG A 196 0.78 12.02 -0.05
C ARG A 196 2.16 11.50 0.35
N ARG A 197 2.47 11.52 1.64
CA ARG A 197 3.78 11.08 2.14
C ARG A 197 4.02 9.59 1.88
N MET A 198 3.00 8.76 2.09
CA MET A 198 3.08 7.34 1.80
C MET A 198 3.21 7.11 0.29
N ALA A 199 2.41 7.81 -0.52
CA ALA A 199 2.46 7.73 -1.97
C ALA A 199 3.84 8.07 -2.54
N GLU A 200 4.47 9.15 -2.06
CA GLU A 200 5.81 9.57 -2.49
C GLU A 200 6.88 8.52 -2.14
N ALA A 201 6.82 7.96 -0.93
CA ALA A 201 7.78 6.93 -0.52
C ALA A 201 7.56 5.61 -1.27
N LEU A 202 6.31 5.18 -1.39
CA LEU A 202 5.91 3.99 -2.13
C LEU A 202 6.33 4.08 -3.60
N ALA A 203 6.08 5.22 -4.23
CA ALA A 203 6.46 5.45 -5.62
C ALA A 203 7.98 5.45 -5.83
N ASN A 204 8.79 5.79 -4.83
CA ASN A 204 10.25 5.65 -4.93
C ASN A 204 10.70 4.21 -4.74
N GLN A 205 10.07 3.49 -3.83
CA GLN A 205 10.44 2.14 -3.49
C GLN A 205 10.04 1.13 -4.59
N VAL A 206 8.78 1.16 -5.01
CA VAL A 206 8.25 0.22 -6.01
C VAL A 206 8.87 0.44 -7.40
N ASP A 207 9.18 1.68 -7.74
CA ASP A 207 9.90 2.02 -8.99
C ASP A 207 11.26 1.31 -9.05
N GLY A 208 12.01 1.34 -7.93
CA GLY A 208 13.27 0.59 -7.81
C GLY A 208 13.09 -0.93 -7.91
N TRP A 209 12.09 -1.47 -7.20
CA TRP A 209 11.74 -2.89 -7.26
C TRP A 209 11.41 -3.36 -8.68
N TRP A 210 10.63 -2.56 -9.40
CA TRP A 210 10.17 -2.91 -10.74
C TRP A 210 11.35 -2.98 -11.73
N ASP A 211 12.24 -1.98 -11.72
CA ASP A 211 13.41 -1.93 -12.58
C ASP A 211 14.40 -3.06 -12.28
N GLU A 212 14.63 -3.33 -11.00
CA GLU A 212 15.49 -4.43 -10.54
C GLU A 212 14.92 -5.79 -10.93
N ALA A 213 13.64 -6.03 -10.65
CA ALA A 213 12.97 -7.28 -11.03
C ALA A 213 12.99 -7.53 -12.53
N CYS A 214 12.70 -6.51 -13.34
CA CYS A 214 12.73 -6.64 -14.79
C CYS A 214 14.13 -6.99 -15.29
N THR A 215 15.19 -6.48 -14.65
CA THR A 215 16.57 -6.82 -14.95
C THR A 215 16.88 -8.27 -14.57
N LEU A 216 16.48 -8.71 -13.38
CA LEU A 216 16.74 -10.06 -12.87
C LEU A 216 15.96 -11.14 -13.64
N LEU A 217 14.70 -10.86 -13.98
CA LEU A 217 13.81 -11.78 -14.69
C LEU A 217 13.93 -11.70 -16.22
N ILE A 218 14.72 -10.77 -16.76
CA ILE A 218 14.90 -10.54 -18.20
C ILE A 218 13.55 -10.20 -18.87
N CYS A 219 12.76 -9.35 -18.22
CA CYS A 219 11.48 -8.88 -18.74
C CYS A 219 11.70 -7.92 -19.92
N SER A 220 10.77 -7.91 -20.88
CA SER A 220 10.67 -6.80 -21.85
C SER A 220 10.10 -5.56 -21.15
N ALA A 221 10.96 -4.79 -20.47
CA ALA A 221 10.57 -3.58 -19.76
C ALA A 221 9.83 -2.59 -20.68
N GLY A 222 8.73 -2.02 -20.20
CA GLY A 222 8.02 -0.90 -20.83
C GLY A 222 6.69 -1.22 -21.56
N GLN A 223 6.18 -2.45 -21.49
CA GLN A 223 4.86 -2.78 -22.07
C GLN A 223 3.69 -2.69 -21.10
N VAL A 224 3.94 -2.65 -19.79
CA VAL A 224 2.92 -2.68 -18.75
C VAL A 224 3.07 -1.46 -17.84
N GLN A 225 1.94 -0.83 -17.53
CA GLN A 225 1.86 0.23 -16.53
C GLN A 225 1.23 -0.33 -15.26
N LEU A 226 2.02 -0.49 -14.20
CA LEU A 226 1.55 -0.82 -12.87
C LEU A 226 0.87 0.41 -12.26
N THR A 227 -0.37 0.27 -11.80
CA THR A 227 -1.06 1.28 -11.02
C THR A 227 -1.15 0.82 -9.57
N ILE A 228 -0.80 1.67 -8.62
CA ILE A 228 -1.08 1.46 -7.19
C ILE A 228 -2.03 2.54 -6.72
N GLU A 229 -3.18 2.15 -6.22
CA GLU A 229 -4.20 3.03 -5.65
C GLU A 229 -4.17 2.93 -4.13
N ILE A 230 -3.79 4.02 -3.46
CA ILE A 230 -3.93 4.14 -2.02
C ILE A 230 -5.35 4.61 -1.73
N THR A 231 -6.17 3.72 -1.16
CA THR A 231 -7.60 3.94 -0.96
C THR A 231 -7.95 4.06 0.53
N PRO A 232 -8.85 4.98 0.91
CA PRO A 232 -9.43 5.04 2.25
C PRO A 232 -10.56 4.01 2.43
N GLU A 233 -10.42 2.81 1.86
CA GLU A 233 -11.33 1.68 2.04
C GLU A 233 -10.76 0.67 3.04
N THR A 234 -11.66 0.02 3.77
CA THR A 234 -11.29 -1.03 4.73
C THR A 234 -10.94 -2.31 3.99
N LEU A 235 -9.65 -2.52 3.74
CA LEU A 235 -9.10 -3.74 3.15
C LEU A 235 -8.26 -4.49 4.19
N PRO A 236 -8.24 -5.84 4.16
CA PRO A 236 -7.39 -6.63 5.06
C PRO A 236 -5.89 -6.48 4.75
N GLY A 237 -5.55 -6.03 3.54
CA GLY A 237 -4.18 -5.80 3.09
C GLY A 237 -4.14 -5.34 1.63
N PRO A 238 -2.95 -5.27 1.03
CA PRO A 238 -2.81 -5.03 -0.41
C PRO A 238 -3.46 -6.15 -1.22
N GLU A 239 -4.19 -5.81 -2.28
CA GLU A 239 -4.82 -6.77 -3.18
C GLU A 239 -4.82 -6.29 -4.64
N TRP A 240 -4.90 -7.22 -5.60
CA TRP A 240 -5.11 -6.85 -7.01
C TRP A 240 -6.56 -6.44 -7.24
N ASP A 241 -6.77 -5.41 -8.06
CA ASP A 241 -8.10 -5.01 -8.53
C ASP A 241 -8.71 -6.13 -9.39
N LEU A 242 -10.03 -6.32 -9.26
CA LEU A 242 -10.76 -7.39 -9.94
C LEU A 242 -10.98 -7.12 -11.44
N TYR A 243 -10.90 -5.87 -11.87
CA TYR A 243 -11.22 -5.43 -13.22
C TYR A 243 -9.99 -4.89 -13.96
N GLU A 244 -9.04 -4.31 -13.24
CA GLU A 244 -7.80 -3.78 -13.78
C GLU A 244 -6.60 -4.66 -13.40
N GLU A 245 -6.14 -5.49 -14.36
CA GLU A 245 -5.15 -6.54 -14.12
C GLU A 245 -3.84 -6.08 -13.47
N TRP A 246 -3.44 -4.84 -13.74
CA TRP A 246 -2.20 -4.23 -13.25
C TRP A 246 -2.47 -3.09 -12.26
N LYS A 247 -3.60 -3.13 -11.57
CA LYS A 247 -3.92 -2.19 -10.49
C LYS A 247 -3.88 -2.91 -9.15
N VAL A 248 -3.04 -2.43 -8.23
CA VAL A 248 -3.03 -2.85 -6.82
C VAL A 248 -3.78 -1.82 -5.98
N ARG A 249 -4.65 -2.29 -5.11
CA ARG A 249 -5.35 -1.49 -4.12
C ARG A 249 -4.67 -1.66 -2.77
N LEU A 250 -4.31 -0.55 -2.14
CA LEU A 250 -3.55 -0.51 -0.90
C LEU A 250 -4.33 0.31 0.13
N PRO A 251 -4.73 -0.26 1.28
CA PRO A 251 -5.45 0.50 2.28
C PRO A 251 -4.59 1.63 2.86
N SER A 252 -5.20 2.81 3.06
CA SER A 252 -4.55 3.91 3.76
C SER A 252 -4.27 3.52 5.21
N PRO A 253 -3.03 3.68 5.71
CA PRO A 253 -2.69 3.40 7.10
C PRO A 253 -3.36 4.38 8.08
N LEU A 254 -3.83 5.53 7.57
CA LEU A 254 -4.54 6.53 8.36
C LEU A 254 -6.01 6.16 8.60
N LEU A 255 -6.56 5.21 7.84
CA LEU A 255 -7.93 4.71 8.04
C LEU A 255 -8.02 3.73 9.21
N VAL A 256 -7.04 2.84 9.35
CA VAL A 256 -7.01 1.77 10.36
C VAL A 256 -6.65 2.30 11.76
N GLY A 257 -6.29 3.58 11.87
CA GLY A 257 -6.09 4.29 13.13
C GLY A 257 -4.82 5.12 13.12
N ARG A 258 -3.73 4.56 13.67
CA ARG A 258 -2.46 5.25 13.87
C ARG A 258 -1.45 4.82 12.81
N ALA A 259 -1.00 5.76 12.00
CA ALA A 259 0.09 5.53 11.06
C ALA A 259 1.43 5.98 11.68
N ARG A 260 2.47 5.17 11.57
CA ARG A 260 3.82 5.63 11.96
C ARG A 260 4.23 6.83 11.13
N ASN A 261 4.89 7.78 11.77
CA ASN A 261 5.33 9.02 11.14
C ASN A 261 6.83 8.98 10.77
N ASP A 262 7.55 7.93 11.14
CA ASP A 262 8.96 7.73 10.77
C ASP A 262 9.11 6.80 9.56
N VAL A 263 8.24 5.80 9.44
CA VAL A 263 8.16 4.91 8.26
C VAL A 263 6.92 5.24 7.42
N PRO A 264 7.01 5.15 6.07
CA PRO A 264 5.91 5.51 5.17
C PRO A 264 4.75 4.49 5.19
N PHE A 265 5.05 3.21 5.42
CA PHE A 265 4.11 2.12 5.64
C PHE A 265 4.77 1.06 6.53
N THR A 266 4.01 0.10 7.06
CA THR A 266 4.53 -0.90 8.01
C THR A 266 5.35 -1.98 7.29
N PRO A 267 6.31 -2.62 7.97
CA PRO A 267 7.06 -3.74 7.39
C PRO A 267 6.17 -4.91 6.93
N GLU A 268 5.03 -5.11 7.61
CA GLU A 268 4.04 -6.12 7.21
C GLU A 268 3.38 -5.76 5.87
N THR A 269 2.90 -4.52 5.72
CA THR A 269 2.33 -4.06 4.45
C THR A 269 3.36 -4.06 3.32
N GLU A 270 4.62 -3.72 3.64
CA GLU A 270 5.76 -3.80 2.73
C GLU A 270 5.98 -5.22 2.22
N ALA A 271 6.08 -6.20 3.12
CA ALA A 271 6.28 -7.60 2.77
C ALA A 271 5.10 -8.16 1.95
N MET A 272 3.86 -7.84 2.34
CA MET A 272 2.67 -8.24 1.58
C MET A 272 2.67 -7.67 0.16
N LEU A 273 3.00 -6.38 0.00
CA LEU A 273 3.07 -5.76 -1.31
C LEU A 273 4.22 -6.32 -2.15
N ALA A 274 5.39 -6.54 -1.55
CA ALA A 274 6.54 -7.14 -2.21
C ALA A 274 6.20 -8.52 -2.76
N GLN A 275 5.57 -9.39 -1.95
CA GLN A 275 5.12 -10.72 -2.35
C GLN A 275 4.10 -10.63 -3.50
N LEU A 276 3.09 -9.77 -3.36
CA LEU A 276 2.03 -9.60 -4.36
C LEU A 276 2.59 -9.18 -5.73
N LEU A 277 3.54 -8.24 -5.73
CA LEU A 277 4.19 -7.76 -6.95
C LEU A 277 5.14 -8.82 -7.53
N ALA A 278 5.92 -9.51 -6.70
CA ALA A 278 6.86 -10.54 -7.14
C ALA A 278 6.15 -11.70 -7.82
N GLU A 279 5.06 -12.22 -7.23
CA GLU A 279 4.25 -13.29 -7.82
C GLU A 279 3.68 -12.91 -9.19
N LYS A 280 3.15 -11.68 -9.30
CA LYS A 280 2.58 -11.17 -10.55
C LYS A 280 3.66 -10.99 -11.62
N LEU A 281 4.82 -10.44 -11.26
CA LEU A 281 5.94 -10.24 -12.18
C LEU A 281 6.52 -11.56 -12.69
N VAL A 282 6.70 -12.54 -11.80
CA VAL A 282 7.15 -13.89 -12.17
C VAL A 282 6.16 -14.53 -13.15
N THR A 283 4.86 -14.44 -12.86
CA THR A 283 3.82 -14.95 -13.76
C THR A 283 3.81 -14.22 -15.10
N TYR A 284 3.95 -12.90 -15.09
CA TYR A 284 3.97 -12.08 -16.30
C TYR A 284 5.17 -12.39 -17.19
N SER A 285 6.37 -12.51 -16.61
CA SER A 285 7.61 -12.81 -17.36
C SER A 285 7.53 -14.14 -18.13
N ARG A 286 6.76 -15.11 -17.61
CA ARG A 286 6.48 -16.40 -18.28
C ARG A 286 5.41 -16.32 -19.37
N GLY A 287 4.58 -15.28 -19.34
CA GLY A 287 3.38 -15.15 -20.14
C GLY A 287 2.18 -15.85 -19.52
N LEU A 288 0.99 -15.29 -19.76
CA LEU A 288 -0.29 -15.70 -19.14
C LEU A 288 -0.71 -17.15 -19.41
N ASN A 289 -0.12 -17.80 -20.43
CA ASN A 289 -0.43 -19.19 -20.79
C ASN A 289 0.39 -20.22 -19.99
N PHE A 290 1.35 -19.78 -19.19
CA PHE A 290 2.13 -20.66 -18.34
C PHE A 290 1.35 -20.99 -17.06
N GLN A 291 0.72 -22.15 -17.03
CA GLN A 291 -0.02 -22.67 -15.87
C GLN A 291 0.54 -24.05 -15.51
N PRO A 292 1.58 -24.13 -14.67
CA PRO A 292 2.09 -25.41 -14.21
C PRO A 292 1.04 -26.10 -13.32
N ASN A 293 1.06 -27.42 -13.29
CA ASN A 293 0.26 -28.17 -12.31
C ASN A 293 0.72 -27.73 -10.90
N PRO A 294 -0.19 -27.33 -9.98
CA PRO A 294 0.18 -26.85 -8.65
C PRO A 294 0.99 -27.86 -7.83
N TYR A 295 0.95 -29.13 -8.20
CA TYR A 295 1.69 -30.22 -7.55
C TYR A 295 3.02 -30.59 -8.25
N SER A 296 3.44 -29.82 -9.26
CA SER A 296 4.65 -30.06 -10.04
C SER A 296 5.86 -29.27 -9.53
N ASP A 297 7.06 -29.74 -9.87
CA ASP A 297 8.32 -29.04 -9.56
C ASP A 297 8.38 -27.67 -10.23
N ALA A 298 7.80 -27.53 -11.42
CA ALA A 298 7.70 -26.24 -12.10
C ALA A 298 6.89 -25.22 -11.30
N ALA A 299 5.79 -25.63 -10.67
CA ALA A 299 5.00 -24.74 -9.80
C ALA A 299 5.77 -24.37 -8.52
N TRP A 300 6.50 -25.32 -7.93
CA TRP A 300 7.36 -25.03 -6.79
C TRP A 300 8.45 -24.03 -7.16
N LEU A 301 9.22 -24.29 -8.24
CA LEU A 301 10.28 -23.40 -8.70
C LEU A 301 9.73 -22.00 -9.00
N GLN A 302 8.58 -21.87 -9.66
CA GLN A 302 7.95 -20.58 -9.92
C GLN A 302 7.64 -19.82 -8.62
N ARG A 303 7.03 -20.50 -7.63
CA ARG A 303 6.69 -19.91 -6.33
C ARG A 303 7.94 -19.48 -5.57
N GLU A 304 8.98 -20.32 -5.56
CA GLU A 304 10.24 -20.02 -4.88
C GLU A 304 10.99 -18.85 -5.53
N VAL A 305 10.93 -18.70 -6.87
CA VAL A 305 11.47 -17.50 -7.54
C VAL A 305 10.71 -16.25 -7.10
N ALA A 306 9.37 -16.32 -6.99
CA ALA A 306 8.57 -15.19 -6.51
C ALA A 306 8.90 -14.84 -5.05
N ALA A 307 9.01 -15.83 -4.16
CA ALA A 307 9.40 -15.61 -2.77
C ALA A 307 10.82 -15.04 -2.64
N TRP A 308 11.78 -15.55 -3.43
CA TRP A 308 13.12 -14.96 -3.49
C TRP A 308 13.09 -13.49 -3.92
N LEU A 309 12.37 -13.18 -5.00
CA LEU A 309 12.26 -11.81 -5.50
C LEU A 309 11.61 -10.86 -4.48
N ALA A 310 10.61 -11.34 -3.74
CA ALA A 310 10.02 -10.57 -2.63
C ALA A 310 11.04 -10.28 -1.51
N GLY A 311 11.91 -11.24 -1.19
CA GLY A 311 13.00 -11.04 -0.23
C GLY A 311 14.07 -10.05 -0.72
N GLU A 312 14.35 -10.02 -2.03
CA GLU A 312 15.22 -9.01 -2.63
C GLU A 312 14.60 -7.61 -2.52
N PHE A 313 13.31 -7.45 -2.79
CA PHE A 313 12.57 -6.18 -2.65
C PHE A 313 12.67 -5.59 -1.24
N THR A 314 12.48 -6.41 -0.21
CA THR A 314 12.57 -5.95 1.18
C THR A 314 14.00 -5.89 1.71
N SER A 315 14.99 -6.29 0.89
CA SER A 315 16.38 -6.48 1.31
C SER A 315 16.51 -7.37 2.56
N ASN A 316 15.57 -8.30 2.74
CA ASN A 316 15.53 -9.24 3.86
C ASN A 316 15.43 -10.68 3.33
N PRO A 317 16.57 -11.37 3.16
CA PRO A 317 16.59 -12.76 2.68
C PRO A 317 15.82 -13.74 3.59
N ALA A 318 15.61 -13.39 4.86
CA ALA A 318 14.84 -14.23 5.78
C ALA A 318 13.36 -14.32 5.40
N ASP A 319 12.85 -13.33 4.66
CA ASP A 319 11.47 -13.26 4.20
C ASP A 319 11.28 -13.92 2.81
N GLY A 320 12.37 -14.35 2.16
CA GLY A 320 12.34 -14.95 0.82
C GLY A 320 12.77 -16.41 0.76
N SER A 321 12.93 -16.94 -0.47
CA SER A 321 13.34 -18.34 -0.68
C SER A 321 14.81 -18.56 -0.33
N ARG A 322 15.06 -19.43 0.65
CA ARG A 322 16.42 -19.85 1.04
C ARG A 322 17.08 -20.70 -0.02
N PHE A 323 16.29 -21.49 -0.76
CA PHE A 323 16.80 -22.27 -1.90
C PHE A 323 17.42 -21.33 -2.93
N PHE A 324 16.69 -20.32 -3.41
CA PHE A 324 17.22 -19.39 -4.41
C PHE A 324 18.29 -18.44 -3.86
N THR A 325 18.29 -18.14 -2.57
CA THR A 325 19.40 -17.43 -1.92
C THR A 325 20.72 -18.22 -2.03
N THR A 326 20.71 -19.51 -1.70
CA THR A 326 21.90 -20.37 -1.84
C THR A 326 22.24 -20.65 -3.32
N PHE A 327 21.22 -20.73 -4.19
CA PHE A 327 21.40 -20.96 -5.62
C PHE A 327 22.05 -19.76 -6.33
N THR A 328 21.59 -18.53 -6.05
CA THR A 328 22.16 -17.30 -6.61
C THR A 328 23.58 -17.04 -6.10
N ALA A 329 23.89 -17.44 -4.87
CA ALA A 329 25.27 -17.42 -4.38
C ALA A 329 26.21 -18.33 -5.20
N ALA A 330 25.68 -19.44 -5.75
CA ALA A 330 26.46 -20.39 -6.55
C ALA A 330 26.53 -20.03 -8.04
N PHE A 331 25.45 -19.49 -8.62
CA PHE A 331 25.31 -19.28 -10.08
C PHE A 331 25.10 -17.83 -10.51
N GLY A 332 25.03 -16.89 -9.57
CA GLY A 332 24.82 -15.46 -9.81
C GLY A 332 23.35 -15.02 -9.72
N ALA A 333 23.13 -13.71 -9.60
CA ALA A 333 21.81 -13.12 -9.37
C ALA A 333 20.81 -13.28 -10.53
N SER A 334 21.29 -13.46 -11.77
CA SER A 334 20.42 -13.68 -12.94
C SER A 334 19.91 -15.12 -13.08
N ALA A 335 20.42 -16.04 -12.25
CA ALA A 335 20.14 -17.47 -12.35
C ALA A 335 18.63 -17.82 -12.20
N PRO A 336 17.87 -17.21 -11.27
CA PRO A 336 16.43 -17.45 -11.13
C PRO A 336 15.64 -17.03 -12.38
N GLY A 337 15.96 -15.88 -12.98
CA GLY A 337 15.33 -15.43 -14.22
C GLY A 337 15.62 -16.34 -15.42
N GLN A 338 16.82 -16.90 -15.51
CA GLN A 338 17.16 -17.87 -16.55
C GLN A 338 16.38 -19.18 -16.38
N ILE A 339 16.27 -19.70 -15.15
CA ILE A 339 15.43 -20.87 -14.84
C ILE A 339 14.00 -20.58 -15.24
N LEU A 340 13.47 -19.45 -14.78
CA LEU A 340 12.11 -19.06 -15.06
C LEU A 340 11.87 -19.06 -16.56
N ASN A 341 12.77 -18.49 -17.38
CA ASN A 341 12.65 -18.46 -18.84
C ASN A 341 12.73 -19.84 -19.53
N THR A 342 13.30 -20.87 -18.89
CA THR A 342 13.37 -22.23 -19.46
C THR A 342 12.27 -23.18 -18.98
N LEU A 343 11.57 -22.85 -17.89
CA LEU A 343 10.51 -23.70 -17.34
C LEU A 343 9.40 -23.99 -18.37
N ARG A 344 8.80 -25.16 -18.27
CA ARG A 344 7.61 -25.63 -18.97
C ARG A 344 6.60 -26.12 -17.92
N PRO A 345 5.30 -26.21 -18.23
CA PRO A 345 4.31 -26.68 -17.26
C PRO A 345 4.60 -28.08 -16.68
N ASP A 346 5.32 -28.89 -17.44
CA ASP A 346 5.79 -30.24 -17.10
C ASP A 346 7.28 -30.28 -16.70
N SER A 347 7.91 -29.12 -16.49
CA SER A 347 9.31 -29.05 -16.12
C SER A 347 9.62 -29.73 -14.81
N THR A 348 10.82 -30.29 -14.77
CA THR A 348 11.42 -30.90 -13.58
C THR A 348 12.76 -30.23 -13.30
N PHE A 349 13.44 -30.65 -12.23
CA PHE A 349 14.75 -30.08 -11.90
C PHE A 349 15.85 -30.36 -12.94
N SER A 350 15.64 -31.24 -13.93
CA SER A 350 16.59 -31.37 -15.06
C SER A 350 16.64 -30.12 -15.93
N ASP A 351 15.58 -29.32 -15.99
CA ASP A 351 15.53 -28.08 -16.78
C ASP A 351 16.40 -26.97 -16.19
N LEU A 352 16.95 -27.17 -14.98
CA LEU A 352 17.98 -26.31 -14.39
C LEU A 352 19.32 -26.36 -15.16
N GLN A 353 19.50 -27.33 -16.06
CA GLN A 353 20.67 -27.44 -16.96
C GLN A 353 20.97 -26.17 -17.75
N ALA A 354 19.93 -25.39 -18.06
CA ALA A 354 20.07 -24.14 -18.79
C ALA A 354 20.96 -23.11 -18.05
N VAL A 355 21.03 -23.20 -16.72
CA VAL A 355 21.71 -22.23 -15.85
C VAL A 355 23.05 -22.73 -15.34
N THR A 356 23.18 -24.04 -15.15
CA THR A 356 24.42 -24.69 -14.69
C THR A 356 25.49 -24.82 -15.80
N GLY A 357 25.24 -24.27 -17.00
CA GLY A 357 26.15 -24.36 -18.14
C GLY A 357 26.11 -25.72 -18.83
N SER A 358 24.92 -26.33 -18.97
CA SER A 358 24.67 -27.66 -19.58
C SER A 358 25.08 -28.87 -18.73
N VAL A 359 25.38 -28.68 -17.44
CA VAL A 359 25.64 -29.77 -16.49
C VAL A 359 24.32 -30.17 -15.84
N ALA A 360 23.90 -31.43 -15.92
CA ALA A 360 22.69 -31.86 -15.24
C ALA A 360 22.82 -31.62 -13.73
N LEU A 361 21.71 -31.30 -13.06
CA LEU A 361 21.72 -31.07 -11.61
C LEU A 361 22.34 -32.29 -10.89
N GLN A 362 22.01 -33.49 -11.35
CA GLN A 362 22.55 -34.74 -10.83
C GLN A 362 24.07 -34.92 -11.03
N ASP A 363 24.64 -34.20 -11.98
CA ASP A 363 26.08 -34.22 -12.28
C ASP A 363 26.82 -33.09 -11.54
N LEU A 364 26.10 -32.21 -10.83
CA LEU A 364 26.72 -31.33 -9.86
C LEU A 364 27.29 -32.21 -8.75
N GLY A 365 28.60 -32.10 -8.48
CA GLY A 365 29.22 -32.84 -7.40
C GLY A 365 28.48 -32.67 -6.06
N LEU A 366 28.50 -33.71 -5.21
CA LEU A 366 27.75 -33.76 -3.96
C LEU A 366 27.95 -32.53 -3.06
N GLU A 367 29.16 -31.95 -3.06
CA GLU A 367 29.44 -30.71 -2.32
C GLU A 367 28.54 -29.55 -2.75
N ARG A 368 28.32 -29.36 -4.06
CA ARG A 368 27.44 -28.31 -4.57
C ARG A 368 25.98 -28.62 -4.31
N LEU A 369 25.56 -29.87 -4.49
CA LEU A 369 24.19 -30.29 -4.22
C LEU A 369 23.80 -30.07 -2.75
N ASN A 370 24.68 -30.42 -1.82
CA ASN A 370 24.50 -30.16 -0.39
C ASN A 370 24.66 -28.68 -0.01
N GLY A 371 25.16 -27.84 -0.92
CA GLY A 371 25.24 -26.39 -0.73
C GLY A 371 23.90 -25.67 -0.90
N PHE A 372 22.90 -26.32 -1.52
CA PHE A 372 21.56 -25.73 -1.65
C PHE A 372 20.69 -26.04 -0.43
N TYR A 373 19.81 -25.11 -0.10
CA TYR A 373 18.85 -25.27 0.99
C TYR A 373 17.62 -26.07 0.53
N TRP A 374 17.69 -27.41 0.65
CA TRP A 374 16.63 -28.32 0.18
C TRP A 374 15.46 -28.54 1.14
N ASN A 375 15.57 -28.10 2.39
CA ASN A 375 14.56 -28.40 3.41
C ASN A 375 13.16 -27.93 3.00
N ASP A 376 13.04 -26.72 2.42
CA ASP A 376 11.76 -26.15 2.00
C ASP A 376 11.12 -26.95 0.85
N PHE A 377 11.95 -27.50 -0.05
CA PHE A 377 11.48 -28.38 -1.11
C PHE A 377 10.89 -29.69 -0.57
N PHE A 378 11.63 -30.35 0.34
CA PHE A 378 11.17 -31.61 0.92
C PHE A 378 9.98 -31.41 1.85
N GLN A 379 9.92 -30.31 2.58
CA GLN A 379 8.76 -29.91 3.36
C GLN A 379 7.53 -29.77 2.46
N TRP A 380 7.64 -29.02 1.36
CA TRP A 380 6.57 -28.87 0.37
C TRP A 380 6.15 -30.21 -0.25
N ARG A 381 7.08 -31.13 -0.53
CA ARG A 381 6.76 -32.47 -1.03
C ARG A 381 5.89 -33.27 -0.07
N LEU A 382 6.18 -33.20 1.23
CA LEU A 382 5.38 -33.89 2.25
C LEU A 382 3.99 -33.27 2.40
N GLU A 383 3.88 -31.95 2.29
CA GLU A 383 2.59 -31.24 2.30
C GLU A 383 1.72 -31.62 1.10
N ILE A 384 2.31 -31.70 -0.09
CA ILE A 384 1.59 -32.16 -1.29
C ILE A 384 1.11 -33.58 -1.14
N GLU A 385 1.94 -34.49 -0.63
CA GLU A 385 1.53 -35.88 -0.38
C GLU A 385 0.27 -35.92 0.48
N LYS A 386 0.24 -35.15 1.57
CA LYS A 386 -0.92 -35.03 2.43
C LYS A 386 -2.14 -34.50 1.66
N THR A 387 -2.01 -33.39 0.94
CA THR A 387 -3.11 -32.80 0.16
C THR A 387 -3.64 -33.74 -0.92
N LEU A 388 -2.78 -34.46 -1.63
CA LEU A 388 -3.20 -35.40 -2.67
C LEU A 388 -3.87 -36.65 -2.07
N SER A 389 -3.39 -37.11 -0.91
CA SER A 389 -4.02 -38.20 -0.15
C SER A 389 -5.41 -37.79 0.35
N GLU A 390 -5.53 -36.59 0.94
CA GLU A 390 -6.80 -35.97 1.38
C GLU A 390 -7.85 -35.93 0.27
N GLN A 391 -7.41 -35.59 -0.94
CA GLN A 391 -8.27 -35.47 -2.10
C GLN A 391 -8.43 -36.79 -2.88
N ASN A 392 -7.82 -37.89 -2.43
CA ASN A 392 -7.77 -39.19 -3.09
C ASN A 392 -7.37 -39.08 -4.58
N GLN A 393 -6.36 -38.26 -4.86
CA GLN A 393 -5.90 -37.99 -6.21
C GLN A 393 -4.86 -39.03 -6.65
N PRO A 394 -5.00 -39.64 -7.85
CA PRO A 394 -4.03 -40.60 -8.37
C PRO A 394 -2.60 -40.04 -8.50
N ALA A 395 -2.47 -38.70 -8.59
CA ALA A 395 -1.19 -38.01 -8.61
C ALA A 395 -0.35 -38.28 -7.35
N CYS A 396 -0.94 -38.69 -6.22
CA CYS A 396 -0.19 -39.07 -5.02
C CYS A 396 0.83 -40.19 -5.30
N TYR A 397 0.45 -41.19 -6.09
CA TYR A 397 1.35 -42.29 -6.47
C TYR A 397 2.55 -41.83 -7.31
N GLN A 398 2.40 -40.70 -8.02
CA GLN A 398 3.50 -40.15 -8.81
C GLN A 398 4.59 -39.53 -7.93
N LEU A 399 4.36 -39.31 -6.63
CA LEU A 399 5.39 -38.84 -5.70
C LEU A 399 6.35 -39.95 -5.27
N TYR A 400 5.97 -41.21 -5.49
CA TYR A 400 6.70 -42.38 -5.02
C TYR A 400 7.56 -42.99 -6.13
N ASP A 401 8.59 -43.69 -5.70
CA ASP A 401 9.40 -44.53 -6.57
C ASP A 401 8.64 -45.83 -6.96
N GLU A 402 9.06 -46.46 -8.05
CA GLU A 402 8.53 -47.74 -8.55
C GLU A 402 9.13 -48.96 -7.83
N THR A 403 10.02 -48.77 -6.86
CA THR A 403 10.52 -49.90 -6.05
C THR A 403 9.38 -50.56 -5.24
N PRO A 404 9.46 -51.87 -4.95
CA PRO A 404 8.41 -52.57 -4.21
C PRO A 404 8.09 -51.94 -2.84
N ASN A 405 9.13 -51.48 -2.13
CA ASN A 405 8.98 -50.82 -0.83
C ASN A 405 8.27 -49.47 -0.96
N ALA A 406 8.66 -48.66 -1.96
CA ALA A 406 8.03 -47.37 -2.23
C ALA A 406 6.57 -47.53 -2.65
N THR A 407 6.27 -48.54 -3.48
CA THR A 407 4.89 -48.84 -3.89
C THR A 407 4.03 -49.29 -2.70
N ALA A 408 4.59 -50.08 -1.78
CA ALA A 408 3.89 -50.47 -0.55
C ALA A 408 3.62 -49.25 0.35
N ALA A 409 4.60 -48.35 0.51
CA ALA A 409 4.44 -47.10 1.24
C ALA A 409 3.37 -46.19 0.60
N ALA A 410 3.39 -46.06 -0.73
CA ALA A 410 2.40 -45.31 -1.50
C ALA A 410 0.98 -45.86 -1.27
N ASN A 411 0.80 -47.18 -1.31
CA ASN A 411 -0.50 -47.80 -1.06
C ASN A 411 -1.02 -47.53 0.35
N ILE A 412 -0.15 -47.44 1.35
CA ILE A 412 -0.57 -47.08 2.70
C ILE A 412 -0.97 -45.61 2.74
N ARG A 413 -0.08 -44.71 2.30
CA ARG A 413 -0.22 -43.25 2.48
C ARG A 413 -1.20 -42.59 1.53
N CYS A 414 -1.31 -43.04 0.28
CA CYS A 414 -2.21 -42.46 -0.72
C CYS A 414 -3.65 -43.02 -0.63
N VAL A 415 -3.87 -44.18 -0.01
CA VAL A 415 -5.21 -44.78 0.12
C VAL A 415 -5.79 -44.57 1.52
N SER A 416 -4.94 -44.59 2.55
CA SER A 416 -5.37 -44.61 3.95
C SER A 416 -5.15 -43.24 4.57
N TYR A 417 -5.85 -42.23 4.07
CA TYR A 417 -5.82 -40.89 4.63
C TYR A 417 -6.29 -40.91 6.09
N ASP A 418 -5.44 -40.45 7.00
CA ASP A 418 -5.80 -40.16 8.40
C ASP A 418 -5.87 -38.64 8.59
N PRO A 419 -7.05 -38.07 8.90
CA PRO A 419 -7.19 -36.62 9.13
C PRO A 419 -6.43 -36.09 10.34
N ASN A 420 -6.02 -36.98 11.26
CA ASN A 420 -5.20 -36.60 12.40
C ASN A 420 -3.70 -36.69 12.11
N GLN A 421 -3.31 -37.13 10.91
CA GLN A 421 -1.91 -37.23 10.55
C GLN A 421 -1.30 -35.84 10.40
N ILE A 422 -0.33 -35.55 11.27
CA ILE A 422 0.47 -34.33 11.22
C ILE A 422 1.51 -34.50 10.10
N THR A 423 1.69 -33.47 9.27
CA THR A 423 2.77 -33.45 8.28
C THR A 423 4.11 -33.38 9.02
N PRO A 424 5.05 -34.29 8.76
CA PRO A 424 6.36 -34.22 9.39
C PRO A 424 7.08 -32.90 9.07
N GLU A 425 7.83 -32.36 10.02
CA GLU A 425 8.62 -31.13 9.84
C GLU A 425 10.06 -31.48 9.47
N VAL A 426 10.54 -30.97 8.33
CA VAL A 426 11.90 -31.23 7.84
C VAL A 426 12.93 -30.40 8.60
N ASN A 427 13.86 -31.07 9.28
CA ASN A 427 14.95 -30.43 10.04
C ASN A 427 16.28 -30.42 9.29
N GLY A 428 16.52 -31.38 8.42
CA GLY A 428 17.80 -31.51 7.73
C GLY A 428 17.70 -32.40 6.51
N THR A 429 18.56 -32.11 5.53
CA THR A 429 18.65 -32.86 4.28
C THR A 429 20.12 -33.11 3.98
N VAL A 430 20.46 -34.36 3.64
CA VAL A 430 21.79 -34.72 3.13
C VAL A 430 21.63 -35.49 1.81
N ILE A 431 22.30 -35.01 0.76
CA ILE A 431 22.34 -35.66 -0.55
C ILE A 431 23.62 -36.49 -0.66
N THR A 432 23.48 -37.74 -1.08
CA THR A 432 24.58 -38.67 -1.35
C THR A 432 24.34 -39.45 -2.64
N SER A 433 25.35 -40.18 -3.10
CA SER A 433 25.26 -41.10 -4.23
C SER A 433 25.62 -42.52 -3.82
N ASP A 434 24.97 -43.52 -4.41
CA ASP A 434 25.42 -44.90 -4.32
C ASP A 434 26.61 -45.17 -5.29
N PRO A 435 27.23 -46.37 -5.24
CA PRO A 435 28.31 -46.73 -6.16
C PRO A 435 27.92 -46.76 -7.64
N ASP A 436 26.63 -46.90 -7.94
CA ASP A 436 26.07 -46.90 -9.30
C ASP A 436 25.78 -45.46 -9.79
N GLY A 437 26.00 -44.45 -8.94
CA GLY A 437 25.79 -43.03 -9.25
C GLY A 437 24.36 -42.55 -9.05
N ASN A 438 23.46 -43.36 -8.48
CA ASN A 438 22.11 -42.91 -8.16
C ASN A 438 22.14 -41.98 -6.96
N LEU A 439 21.42 -40.86 -7.04
CA LEU A 439 21.35 -39.88 -5.96
C LEU A 439 20.21 -40.19 -4.99
N PHE A 440 20.51 -40.00 -3.71
CA PHE A 440 19.57 -40.15 -2.60
C PHE A 440 19.61 -38.91 -1.71
N ALA A 441 18.45 -38.41 -1.31
CA ALA A 441 18.30 -37.42 -0.25
C ALA A 441 17.78 -38.11 1.00
N TYR A 442 18.54 -38.01 2.08
CA TYR A 442 18.17 -38.45 3.42
C TYR A 442 17.62 -37.23 4.16
N VAL A 443 16.32 -37.24 4.40
CA VAL A 443 15.58 -36.15 5.02
C VAL A 443 15.26 -36.54 6.46
N ASP A 444 15.87 -35.85 7.41
CA ASP A 444 15.57 -35.99 8.82
C ASP A 444 14.37 -35.10 9.16
N ALA A 445 13.25 -35.72 9.56
CA ALA A 445 12.01 -35.04 9.88
C ALA A 445 11.51 -35.36 11.29
N LEU A 446 10.71 -34.47 11.87
CA LEU A 446 9.98 -34.71 13.12
C LEU A 446 8.57 -35.19 12.79
N SER A 447 8.20 -36.39 13.22
CA SER A 447 6.84 -36.91 13.02
C SER A 447 5.79 -36.06 13.75
N ASN A 448 6.19 -35.35 14.81
CA ASN A 448 5.39 -34.33 15.48
C ASN A 448 6.28 -33.12 15.80
N PRO A 449 5.97 -31.91 15.28
CA PRO A 449 6.71 -30.68 15.56
C PRO A 449 6.84 -30.38 17.07
N ASN A 450 5.85 -30.79 17.86
CA ASN A 450 5.82 -30.56 19.31
C ASN A 450 6.63 -31.59 20.11
N ASP A 451 7.10 -32.67 19.46
CA ASP A 451 7.89 -33.73 20.10
C ASP A 451 9.18 -34.01 19.33
N THR A 452 10.22 -33.27 19.69
CA THR A 452 11.57 -33.40 19.11
C THR A 452 12.24 -34.76 19.29
N SER A 453 11.64 -35.66 20.09
CA SER A 453 12.15 -37.03 20.29
C SER A 453 11.70 -38.01 19.20
N GLN A 454 10.65 -37.69 18.46
CA GLN A 454 10.14 -38.53 17.36
C GLN A 454 10.74 -38.09 16.03
N ARG A 455 11.97 -38.55 15.78
CA ARG A 455 12.65 -38.37 14.50
C ARG A 455 12.37 -39.54 13.58
N GLU A 456 12.01 -39.23 12.35
CA GLU A 456 11.93 -40.18 11.25
C GLU A 456 12.87 -39.78 10.13
N GLN A 457 13.41 -40.78 9.44
CA GLN A 457 14.24 -40.55 8.25
C GLN A 457 13.44 -40.94 7.01
N ILE A 458 13.19 -39.95 6.17
CA ILE A 458 12.49 -40.10 4.90
C ILE A 458 13.53 -40.08 3.78
N ILE A 459 13.46 -41.07 2.89
CA ILE A 459 14.43 -41.26 1.83
C ILE A 459 13.76 -40.91 0.51
N PHE A 460 14.42 -40.04 -0.25
CA PHE A 460 14.05 -39.74 -1.62
C PHE A 460 15.15 -40.19 -2.56
N ARG A 461 14.79 -40.78 -3.70
CA ARG A 461 15.71 -41.10 -4.79
C ARG A 461 15.47 -40.17 -5.96
N TRP A 462 16.53 -39.74 -6.61
CA TRP A 462 16.44 -38.99 -7.86
C TRP A 462 16.09 -39.93 -9.01
N VAL A 463 14.87 -39.82 -9.54
CA VAL A 463 14.37 -40.67 -10.64
C VAL A 463 13.57 -39.81 -11.61
N GLY A 464 13.86 -39.97 -12.91
CA GLY A 464 13.12 -39.24 -13.94
C GLY A 464 13.22 -37.72 -13.80
N SER A 465 14.37 -37.22 -13.34
CA SER A 465 14.66 -35.79 -13.13
C SER A 465 13.94 -35.12 -11.95
N THR A 466 13.38 -35.90 -11.03
CA THR A 466 12.76 -35.41 -9.79
C THR A 466 13.13 -36.30 -8.62
N TRP A 467 13.01 -35.78 -7.41
CA TRP A 467 13.00 -36.56 -6.18
C TRP A 467 11.69 -37.35 -6.04
N LYS A 468 11.80 -38.67 -5.81
CA LYS A 468 10.70 -39.61 -5.56
C LYS A 468 10.90 -40.28 -4.20
N ARG A 469 9.83 -40.37 -3.41
CA ARG A 469 9.86 -40.94 -2.06
C ARG A 469 10.01 -42.47 -2.10
N MET A 470 10.80 -43.03 -1.19
CA MET A 470 11.08 -44.47 -1.10
C MET A 470 10.41 -45.19 0.08
N ASN A 471 10.05 -44.49 1.16
CA ASN A 471 9.57 -45.11 2.41
C ASN A 471 8.51 -44.30 3.18
#